data_AF-A0A966WT83-F1
#
_entry.id   AF-A0A966WT83-F1
#
_cell.length_a   1.000
_cell.length_b   1.000
_cell.length_c   1.000
_cell.angle_alpha   90.00
_cell.angle_beta   90.00
_cell.angle_gamma   90.00
#
_symmetry.space_group_name_H-M   'P 1'
#
loop_
_entity.id
_entity.type
_entity.pdbx_description
1 polymer ?
#
loop_
_entity_poly.entity_id
_entity_poly.type
_entity_poly.pdbx_seq_one_letter_code
_entity_poly.pdbx_strand_id
1 'polypeptide(L)'
;MARFVFITGGVVSSLGKGIAAASLGALLQARGYRVRLRKLDPYLNVDPGTMSPYQHGEVFVTDDGAETDLDLGHYERFTGVAANKADNWTTGRLYSEVIAKERRGDYLGATVQVIPHITDAIKEAVQADTEAYDFVLVEVGGTVGDIESLPFLEAIRQLANELGTTRSLFLHLTLVPYIPSAGELKTKPTQHSVKELLGVGIQPQILLCRCDRPIPENERRKIALFCNVRPESVIPALDARSIYEVPLAYHDEGLDREVLRHFNLSIYGEPDVSRWQNIVERITAPEGEVTIAVVGKYTGLLDAYKSLNEALAHGGIANNTRVKLDWVDSAIFE
;
A
#
# COMPACT_ATOMS: atom_id res chain seq x y z
N MET A 1 -14.80 6.22 -16.38
CA MET A 1 -14.36 6.96 -15.17
C MET A 1 -13.90 5.95 -14.14
N ALA A 2 -12.72 6.17 -13.56
CA ALA A 2 -12.09 5.22 -12.63
C ALA A 2 -12.87 5.04 -11.32
N ARG A 3 -12.70 3.88 -10.72
CA ARG A 3 -13.12 3.54 -9.35
C ARG A 3 -11.93 3.69 -8.40
N PHE A 4 -12.15 4.27 -7.24
CA PHE A 4 -11.10 4.56 -6.26
C PHE A 4 -11.16 3.56 -5.11
N VAL A 5 -10.02 2.98 -4.77
CA VAL A 5 -9.83 2.14 -3.58
C VAL A 5 -8.85 2.85 -2.65
N PHE A 6 -9.37 3.43 -1.58
CA PHE A 6 -8.56 4.10 -0.56
C PHE A 6 -8.09 3.08 0.47
N ILE A 7 -6.78 2.94 0.60
CA ILE A 7 -6.12 1.96 1.45
C ILE A 7 -5.53 2.69 2.65
N THR A 8 -6.08 2.43 3.83
CA THR A 8 -5.63 3.04 5.09
C THR A 8 -5.09 1.96 6.02
N GLY A 9 -4.31 2.34 7.04
CA GLY A 9 -3.82 1.40 8.05
C GLY A 9 -4.02 1.92 9.46
N GLY A 10 -4.16 1.03 10.41
CA GLY A 10 -4.26 1.38 11.82
C GLY A 10 -3.51 0.42 12.73
N VAL A 11 -3.64 0.63 14.04
CA VAL A 11 -2.93 -0.08 15.11
C VAL A 11 -1.42 0.19 15.15
N VAL A 12 -0.67 -0.15 14.12
CA VAL A 12 0.78 0.09 14.01
C VAL A 12 1.18 0.39 12.56
N SER A 13 2.30 1.08 12.38
CA SER A 13 2.94 1.22 11.08
C SER A 13 3.56 -0.12 10.62
N SER A 14 4.00 -0.19 9.36
CA SER A 14 4.70 -1.35 8.79
C SER A 14 3.90 -2.66 8.71
N LEU A 15 2.56 -2.59 8.69
CA LEU A 15 1.68 -3.75 8.45
C LEU A 15 1.70 -4.27 7.00
N GLY A 16 2.45 -3.65 6.09
CA GLY A 16 2.54 -4.04 4.69
C GLY A 16 1.45 -3.43 3.79
N LYS A 17 1.05 -2.18 4.03
CA LYS A 17 0.07 -1.44 3.19
C LYS A 17 0.49 -1.42 1.71
N GLY A 18 1.74 -1.08 1.42
CA GLY A 18 2.26 -1.06 0.04
C GLY A 18 2.17 -2.40 -0.66
N ILE A 19 2.59 -3.48 0.00
CA ILE A 19 2.47 -4.85 -0.53
C ILE A 19 1.01 -5.24 -0.73
N ALA A 20 0.12 -4.84 0.18
CA ALA A 20 -1.31 -5.13 0.04
C ALA A 20 -1.93 -4.40 -1.14
N ALA A 21 -1.60 -3.11 -1.33
CA ALA A 21 -2.04 -2.32 -2.47
C ALA A 21 -1.52 -2.93 -3.78
N ALA A 22 -0.23 -3.23 -3.85
CA ALA A 22 0.42 -3.84 -5.01
C ALA A 22 -0.20 -5.20 -5.37
N SER A 23 -0.48 -6.04 -4.36
CA SER A 23 -1.09 -7.36 -4.54
C SER A 23 -2.52 -7.26 -5.06
N LEU A 24 -3.33 -6.35 -4.50
CA LEU A 24 -4.68 -6.09 -5.02
C LEU A 24 -4.61 -5.56 -6.47
N GLY A 25 -3.67 -4.67 -6.77
CA GLY A 25 -3.46 -4.17 -8.13
C GLY A 25 -3.17 -5.29 -9.13
N ALA A 26 -2.26 -6.20 -8.78
CA ALA A 26 -1.93 -7.36 -9.60
C ALA A 26 -3.13 -8.31 -9.81
N LEU A 27 -3.95 -8.54 -8.77
CA LEU A 27 -5.16 -9.35 -8.89
C LEU A 27 -6.22 -8.71 -9.79
N LEU A 28 -6.42 -7.40 -9.69
CA LEU A 28 -7.34 -6.67 -10.56
C LEU A 28 -6.85 -6.69 -12.02
N GLN A 29 -5.54 -6.58 -12.27
CA GLN A 29 -4.97 -6.75 -13.61
C GLN A 29 -5.13 -8.18 -14.14
N ALA A 30 -4.95 -9.20 -13.31
CA ALA A 30 -5.21 -10.59 -13.69
C ALA A 30 -6.69 -10.86 -14.03
N ARG A 31 -7.60 -9.97 -13.59
CA ARG A 31 -9.02 -9.94 -13.99
C ARG A 31 -9.31 -9.04 -15.21
N GLY A 32 -8.27 -8.48 -15.84
CA GLY A 32 -8.38 -7.68 -17.07
C GLY A 32 -8.64 -6.19 -16.86
N TYR A 33 -8.53 -5.67 -15.64
CA TYR A 33 -8.70 -4.24 -15.37
C TYR A 33 -7.39 -3.46 -15.51
N ARG A 34 -7.48 -2.21 -16.00
CA ARG A 34 -6.37 -1.26 -15.97
C ARG A 34 -6.30 -0.61 -14.61
N VAL A 35 -5.13 -0.68 -13.98
CA VAL A 35 -4.92 -0.28 -12.59
C VAL A 35 -3.79 0.74 -12.50
N ARG A 36 -3.97 1.77 -11.67
CA ARG A 36 -2.93 2.69 -11.24
C ARG A 36 -2.86 2.72 -9.72
N LEU A 37 -1.66 2.82 -9.16
CA LEU A 37 -1.44 2.97 -7.73
C LEU A 37 -0.86 4.33 -7.43
N ARG A 38 -1.25 4.91 -6.29
CA ARG A 38 -0.76 6.18 -5.76
C ARG A 38 -0.47 6.06 -4.28
N LYS A 39 0.51 6.83 -3.83
CA LYS A 39 0.93 6.95 -2.44
C LYS A 39 0.78 8.39 -1.97
N LEU A 40 0.13 8.56 -0.83
CA LEU A 40 0.08 9.82 -0.07
C LEU A 40 0.97 9.67 1.16
N ASP A 41 2.05 10.44 1.23
CA ASP A 41 3.04 10.38 2.29
C ASP A 41 2.90 11.56 3.27
N PRO A 42 2.71 11.28 4.57
CA PRO A 42 2.40 12.34 5.53
C PRO A 42 3.61 13.20 5.95
N TYR A 43 4.83 12.84 5.54
CA TYR A 43 6.03 13.58 5.88
C TYR A 43 6.13 14.93 5.14
N LEU A 44 6.89 15.86 5.73
CA LEU A 44 7.04 17.24 5.26
C LEU A 44 8.15 17.44 4.21
N ASN A 45 9.01 16.45 3.99
CA ASN A 45 9.96 16.51 2.89
C ASN A 45 9.19 16.58 1.56
N VAL A 46 9.60 17.47 0.65
CA VAL A 46 8.95 17.62 -0.67
C VAL A 46 9.13 16.35 -1.49
N ASP A 47 10.30 15.74 -1.38
CA ASP A 47 10.72 14.47 -1.92
C ASP A 47 11.61 13.76 -0.86
N PRO A 48 11.84 12.45 -0.95
CA PRO A 48 12.69 11.74 0.00
C PRO A 48 14.20 11.92 -0.28
N GLY A 49 14.62 12.69 -1.29
CA GLY A 49 16.03 12.87 -1.66
C GLY A 49 16.89 13.49 -0.55
N THR A 50 16.26 14.18 0.39
CA THR A 50 16.91 14.76 1.59
C THR A 50 16.89 13.84 2.82
N MET A 51 16.25 12.69 2.73
CA MET A 51 16.14 11.74 3.84
C MET A 51 17.36 10.82 3.90
N SER A 52 17.73 10.43 5.11
CA SER A 52 18.78 9.43 5.29
C SER A 52 18.26 8.05 4.86
N PRO A 53 18.99 7.30 4.01
CA PRO A 53 18.61 5.93 3.68
C PRO A 53 18.53 5.01 4.91
N TYR A 54 19.26 5.32 5.98
CA TYR A 54 19.18 4.59 7.26
C TYR A 54 17.85 4.74 8.00
N GLN A 55 17.05 5.75 7.67
CA GLN A 55 15.79 6.03 8.36
C GLN A 55 14.58 5.65 7.52
N HIS A 56 14.68 5.83 6.20
CA HIS A 56 13.55 5.72 5.29
C HIS A 56 13.74 4.71 4.15
N GLY A 57 14.86 3.98 4.12
CA GLY A 57 15.17 3.04 3.04
C GLY A 57 15.67 3.75 1.78
N GLU A 58 15.62 3.07 0.65
CA GLU A 58 16.04 3.65 -0.63
C GLU A 58 15.10 4.77 -1.10
N VAL A 59 15.66 5.69 -1.90
CA VAL A 59 14.87 6.60 -2.74
C VAL A 59 14.63 5.89 -4.06
N PHE A 60 13.37 5.71 -4.43
CA PHE A 60 13.01 5.18 -5.75
C PHE A 60 12.99 6.31 -6.77
N VAL A 61 13.45 6.04 -7.99
CA VAL A 61 13.49 7.05 -9.07
C VAL A 61 12.65 6.56 -10.24
N THR A 62 11.65 7.35 -10.62
CA THR A 62 10.76 7.05 -11.75
C THR A 62 11.39 7.40 -13.10
N ASP A 63 10.86 6.85 -14.19
CA ASP A 63 11.32 7.14 -15.56
C ASP A 63 11.22 8.63 -15.93
N ASP A 64 10.29 9.37 -15.32
CA ASP A 64 10.14 10.82 -15.51
C ASP A 64 11.01 11.67 -14.55
N GLY A 65 11.91 11.01 -13.81
CA GLY A 65 12.95 11.64 -13.00
C GLY A 65 12.50 12.13 -11.63
N ALA A 66 11.38 11.63 -11.10
CA ALA A 66 10.95 11.96 -9.75
C ALA A 66 11.65 11.05 -8.72
N GLU A 67 12.16 11.65 -7.65
CA GLU A 67 12.61 10.96 -6.45
C GLU A 67 11.40 10.70 -5.55
N THR A 68 11.15 9.45 -5.19
CA THR A 68 9.92 9.02 -4.52
C THR A 68 10.17 7.97 -3.44
N ASP A 69 9.15 7.71 -2.62
CA ASP A 69 9.16 6.65 -1.63
C ASP A 69 9.36 5.26 -2.26
N LEU A 70 9.98 4.34 -1.51
CA LEU A 70 10.30 2.97 -1.95
C LEU A 70 9.07 2.15 -2.32
N ASP A 71 7.88 2.51 -1.82
CA ASP A 71 6.64 1.80 -2.13
C ASP A 71 6.28 1.87 -3.62
N LEU A 72 6.68 2.92 -4.33
CA LEU A 72 6.47 2.99 -5.78
C LEU A 72 7.19 1.88 -6.52
N GLY A 73 8.38 1.48 -6.06
CA GLY A 73 9.08 0.32 -6.59
C GLY A 73 8.29 -0.98 -6.37
N HIS A 74 7.59 -1.12 -5.25
CA HIS A 74 6.68 -2.26 -5.04
C HIS A 74 5.53 -2.27 -6.03
N TYR A 75 4.93 -1.10 -6.29
CA TYR A 75 3.83 -0.98 -7.24
C TYR A 75 4.27 -1.38 -8.64
N GLU A 76 5.40 -0.87 -9.11
CA GLU A 76 5.94 -1.21 -10.43
C GLU A 76 6.27 -2.70 -10.54
N ARG A 77 6.98 -3.27 -9.55
CA ARG A 77 7.39 -4.68 -9.58
C ARG A 77 6.20 -5.64 -9.66
N PHE A 78 5.10 -5.31 -8.99
CA PHE A 78 3.91 -6.17 -8.96
C PHE A 78 3.01 -5.97 -10.17
N THR A 79 2.87 -4.74 -10.65
CA THR A 79 1.90 -4.41 -11.70
C THR A 79 2.49 -4.31 -13.10
N GLY A 80 3.81 -4.18 -13.21
CA GLY A 80 4.51 -3.89 -14.46
C GLY A 80 4.15 -2.52 -15.07
N VAL A 81 3.51 -1.64 -14.30
CA VAL A 81 3.12 -0.30 -14.75
C VAL A 81 4.11 0.70 -14.18
N ALA A 82 4.84 1.40 -15.06
CA ALA A 82 5.78 2.44 -14.66
C ALA A 82 5.07 3.58 -13.89
N ALA A 83 5.54 3.84 -12.69
CA ALA A 83 5.10 4.94 -11.85
C ALA A 83 5.65 6.27 -12.41
N ASN A 84 5.00 7.37 -12.03
CA ASN A 84 5.43 8.70 -12.41
C ASN A 84 5.28 9.67 -11.24
N LYS A 85 5.73 10.91 -11.42
CA LYS A 85 5.65 11.96 -10.40
C LYS A 85 4.24 12.27 -9.86
N ALA A 86 3.18 11.84 -10.54
CA ALA A 86 1.79 12.04 -10.10
C ALA A 86 1.31 10.93 -9.17
N ASP A 87 2.08 9.85 -9.00
CA ASP A 87 1.72 8.73 -8.13
C ASP A 87 2.29 8.84 -6.72
N ASN A 88 3.17 9.81 -6.43
CA ASN A 88 3.64 10.08 -5.08
C ASN A 88 3.40 11.55 -4.71
N TRP A 89 2.66 11.75 -3.62
CA TRP A 89 2.36 13.08 -3.09
C TRP A 89 2.67 13.14 -1.60
N THR A 90 3.51 14.08 -1.22
CA THR A 90 3.91 14.30 0.17
C THR A 90 3.18 15.50 0.76
N THR A 91 3.04 15.55 2.08
CA THR A 91 2.54 16.76 2.78
C THR A 91 3.41 17.97 2.41
N GLY A 92 4.73 17.80 2.37
CA GLY A 92 5.67 18.86 1.99
C GLY A 92 5.38 19.49 0.63
N ARG A 93 5.22 18.65 -0.40
CA ARG A 93 4.92 19.08 -1.76
C ARG A 93 3.58 19.78 -1.85
N LEU A 94 2.53 19.18 -1.30
CA LEU A 94 1.17 19.74 -1.33
C LEU A 94 1.10 21.10 -0.64
N TYR A 95 1.68 21.23 0.55
CA TYR A 95 1.69 22.49 1.29
C TYR A 95 2.52 23.55 0.57
N SER A 96 3.67 23.17 0.01
CA SER A 96 4.50 24.07 -0.80
C SER A 96 3.74 24.64 -2.00
N GLU A 97 3.02 23.78 -2.73
CA GLU A 97 2.22 24.20 -3.89
C GLU A 97 1.07 25.15 -3.49
N VAL A 98 0.34 24.86 -2.41
CA VAL A 98 -0.73 25.72 -1.91
C VAL A 98 -0.19 27.06 -1.42
N ILE A 99 0.92 27.07 -0.67
CA ILE A 99 1.57 28.31 -0.22
C ILE A 99 2.08 29.13 -1.42
N ALA A 100 2.62 28.48 -2.44
CA ALA A 100 3.06 29.16 -3.66
C ALA A 100 1.89 29.80 -4.42
N LYS A 101 0.75 29.11 -4.56
CA LYS A 101 -0.50 29.67 -5.12
C LYS A 101 -0.95 30.90 -4.33
N GLU A 102 -0.90 30.81 -3.01
CA GLU A 102 -1.27 31.90 -2.11
C GLU A 102 -0.37 33.13 -2.29
N ARG A 103 0.95 32.96 -2.32
CA ARG A 103 1.90 34.07 -2.52
C ARG A 103 1.81 34.73 -3.89
N ARG A 104 1.34 34.03 -4.92
CA ARG A 104 1.05 34.61 -6.25
C ARG A 104 -0.26 35.39 -6.30
N GLY A 105 -1.10 35.28 -5.28
CA GLY A 105 -2.43 35.92 -5.25
C GLY A 105 -3.53 35.09 -5.90
N ASP A 106 -3.32 33.79 -6.15
CA ASP A 106 -4.29 32.92 -6.83
C ASP A 106 -5.60 32.77 -6.02
N TYR A 107 -5.56 33.00 -4.70
CA TYR A 107 -6.72 32.99 -3.81
C TYR A 107 -7.36 34.38 -3.58
N LEU A 108 -6.97 35.40 -4.36
CA LEU A 108 -7.61 36.72 -4.40
C LEU A 108 -7.73 37.44 -3.03
N GLY A 109 -6.75 37.23 -2.15
CA GLY A 109 -6.71 37.82 -0.80
C GLY A 109 -7.61 37.13 0.23
N ALA A 110 -8.23 36.00 -0.11
CA ALA A 110 -8.98 35.17 0.84
C ALA A 110 -8.04 34.42 1.80
N THR A 111 -8.56 34.06 2.98
CA THR A 111 -7.82 33.24 3.96
C THR A 111 -7.61 31.83 3.44
N VAL A 112 -6.36 31.39 3.37
CA VAL A 112 -6.01 30.00 3.05
C VAL A 112 -6.00 29.14 4.31
N GLN A 113 -6.60 27.96 4.22
CA GLN A 113 -6.90 27.05 5.32
C GLN A 113 -6.67 25.59 4.88
N VAL A 114 -6.49 24.68 5.84
CA VAL A 114 -6.39 23.23 5.55
C VAL A 114 -7.64 22.74 4.80
N ILE A 115 -8.81 23.09 5.30
CA ILE A 115 -10.08 22.86 4.61
C ILE A 115 -10.60 24.23 4.14
N PRO A 116 -10.89 24.43 2.85
CA PRO A 116 -10.85 23.43 1.79
C PRO A 116 -9.51 23.32 1.04
N HIS A 117 -8.61 24.30 1.14
CA HIS A 117 -7.50 24.47 0.19
C HIS A 117 -6.49 23.31 0.12
N ILE A 118 -6.05 22.78 1.27
CA ILE A 118 -5.14 21.60 1.28
C ILE A 118 -5.91 20.35 0.87
N THR A 119 -7.13 20.15 1.38
CA THR A 119 -7.94 18.99 1.02
C THR A 119 -8.31 18.96 -0.46
N ASP A 120 -8.60 20.11 -1.07
CA ASP A 120 -8.86 20.24 -2.49
C ASP A 120 -7.61 19.94 -3.31
N ALA A 121 -6.44 20.44 -2.91
CA ALA A 121 -5.17 20.10 -3.57
C ALA A 121 -4.90 18.58 -3.53
N ILE A 122 -5.19 17.91 -2.40
CA ILE A 122 -5.09 16.44 -2.30
C ILE A 122 -6.10 15.77 -3.25
N LYS A 123 -7.36 16.22 -3.29
CA LYS A 123 -8.39 15.64 -4.18
C LYS A 123 -8.03 15.83 -5.65
N GLU A 124 -7.48 16.97 -6.03
CA GLU A 124 -6.98 17.25 -7.39
C GLU A 124 -5.84 16.29 -7.74
N ALA A 125 -4.84 16.17 -6.86
CA ALA A 125 -3.71 15.26 -7.01
C ALA A 125 -4.13 13.79 -7.18
N VAL A 126 -5.09 13.33 -6.38
CA VAL A 126 -5.61 11.96 -6.44
C VAL A 126 -6.41 11.68 -7.72
N GLN A 127 -7.05 12.69 -8.32
CA GLN A 127 -7.91 12.51 -9.49
C GLN A 127 -7.22 12.79 -10.84
N ALA A 128 -6.10 13.50 -10.84
CA ALA A 128 -5.36 13.85 -12.06
C ALA A 128 -4.98 12.61 -12.88
N ASP A 129 -5.08 12.65 -14.21
CA ASP A 129 -4.63 11.58 -15.13
C ASP A 129 -5.21 10.18 -14.84
N THR A 130 -6.50 10.09 -14.46
CA THR A 130 -7.16 8.82 -14.10
C THR A 130 -8.07 8.24 -15.18
N GLU A 131 -8.25 8.94 -16.31
CA GLU A 131 -9.23 8.61 -17.35
C GLU A 131 -8.96 7.27 -18.05
N ALA A 132 -7.69 6.89 -18.14
CA ALA A 132 -7.23 5.67 -18.81
C ALA A 132 -7.33 4.41 -17.93
N TYR A 133 -7.76 4.53 -16.66
CA TYR A 133 -7.76 3.43 -15.70
C TYR A 133 -9.17 3.06 -15.26
N ASP A 134 -9.35 1.77 -14.94
CA ASP A 134 -10.60 1.25 -14.40
C ASP A 134 -10.60 1.34 -12.87
N PHE A 135 -9.41 1.18 -12.25
CA PHE A 135 -9.17 1.32 -10.83
C PHE A 135 -7.96 2.21 -10.52
N VAL A 136 -8.10 3.03 -9.49
CA VAL A 136 -7.01 3.81 -8.87
C VAL A 136 -6.95 3.43 -7.39
N LEU A 137 -5.84 2.82 -6.98
CA LEU A 137 -5.61 2.43 -5.59
C LEU A 137 -4.78 3.52 -4.94
N VAL A 138 -5.28 4.12 -3.88
CA VAL A 138 -4.63 5.23 -3.19
C VAL A 138 -4.25 4.74 -1.80
N GLU A 139 -2.97 4.47 -1.61
CA GLU A 139 -2.42 4.19 -0.30
C GLU A 139 -2.20 5.49 0.48
N VAL A 140 -2.80 5.55 1.68
CA VAL A 140 -2.57 6.63 2.64
C VAL A 140 -1.52 6.17 3.63
N GLY A 141 -0.35 6.81 3.59
CA GLY A 141 0.73 6.63 4.54
C GLY A 141 0.32 7.02 5.97
N GLY A 142 1.19 6.70 6.94
CA GLY A 142 0.90 6.90 8.36
C GLY A 142 -0.07 5.87 8.94
N THR A 143 -0.55 6.14 10.16
CA THR A 143 -1.51 5.32 10.90
C THR A 143 -2.75 6.17 11.21
N VAL A 144 -3.94 5.60 11.04
CA VAL A 144 -5.18 6.26 11.45
C VAL A 144 -5.14 6.53 12.95
N GLY A 145 -5.40 7.79 13.32
CA GLY A 145 -5.24 8.34 14.67
C GLY A 145 -4.05 9.30 14.78
N ASP A 146 -3.09 9.25 13.86
CA ASP A 146 -1.97 10.18 13.84
C ASP A 146 -2.37 11.53 13.21
N ILE A 147 -1.87 12.62 13.81
CA ILE A 147 -2.16 14.01 13.40
C ILE A 147 -1.76 14.25 11.93
N GLU A 148 -0.63 13.68 11.53
CA GLU A 148 -0.05 13.86 10.19
C GLU A 148 -0.94 13.34 9.05
N SER A 149 -1.82 12.37 9.34
CA SER A 149 -2.69 11.75 8.34
C SER A 149 -4.04 12.48 8.19
N LEU A 150 -4.39 13.39 9.12
CA LEU A 150 -5.72 14.00 9.17
C LEU A 150 -6.12 14.73 7.88
N PRO A 151 -5.26 15.54 7.24
CA PRO A 151 -5.63 16.19 5.97
C PRO A 151 -5.92 15.18 4.85
N PHE A 152 -5.17 14.08 4.77
CA PHE A 152 -5.43 13.03 3.77
C PHE A 152 -6.72 12.29 4.04
N LEU A 153 -6.99 11.90 5.29
CA LEU A 153 -8.23 11.23 5.68
C LEU A 153 -9.44 12.11 5.39
N GLU A 154 -9.36 13.41 5.68
CA GLU A 154 -10.45 14.34 5.34
C GLU A 154 -10.63 14.48 3.82
N ALA A 155 -9.54 14.58 3.05
CA ALA A 155 -9.60 14.71 1.60
C ALA A 155 -10.24 13.49 0.92
N ILE A 156 -9.82 12.27 1.28
CA ILE A 156 -10.39 11.03 0.71
C ILE A 156 -11.84 10.83 1.16
N ARG A 157 -12.22 11.28 2.36
CA ARG A 157 -13.61 11.25 2.84
C ARG A 157 -14.49 12.18 2.02
N GLN A 158 -14.05 13.43 1.79
CA GLN A 158 -14.75 14.36 0.90
C GLN A 158 -14.86 13.79 -0.52
N LEU A 159 -13.76 13.27 -1.06
CA LEU A 159 -13.74 12.68 -2.39
C LEU A 159 -14.68 11.48 -2.52
N ALA A 160 -14.71 10.60 -1.52
CA ALA A 160 -15.64 9.48 -1.49
C ALA A 160 -17.11 9.94 -1.46
N ASN A 161 -17.43 11.05 -0.78
CA ASN A 161 -18.78 11.62 -0.82
C ASN A 161 -19.14 12.17 -2.21
N GLU A 162 -18.18 12.81 -2.89
CA GLU A 162 -18.35 13.35 -4.24
C GLU A 162 -18.51 12.23 -5.29
N LEU A 163 -17.72 11.15 -5.16
CA LEU A 163 -17.73 10.00 -6.07
C LEU A 163 -18.91 9.05 -5.83
N GLY A 164 -19.35 8.94 -4.58
CA GLY A 164 -20.36 7.99 -4.13
C GLY A 164 -19.87 6.54 -4.07
N THR A 165 -20.68 5.68 -3.44
CA THR A 165 -20.34 4.27 -3.16
C THR A 165 -20.09 3.41 -4.40
N THR A 166 -20.61 3.82 -5.56
CA THR A 166 -20.40 3.12 -6.84
C THR A 166 -19.00 3.33 -7.42
N ARG A 167 -18.24 4.31 -6.90
CA ARG A 167 -16.91 4.69 -7.40
C ARG A 167 -15.86 4.88 -6.31
N SER A 168 -16.20 4.70 -5.03
CA SER A 168 -15.24 4.69 -3.92
C SER A 168 -15.39 3.47 -3.02
N LEU A 169 -14.28 2.92 -2.57
CA LEU A 169 -14.15 1.84 -1.59
C LEU A 169 -13.05 2.20 -0.59
N PHE A 170 -13.26 1.94 0.69
CA PHE A 170 -12.26 1.98 1.75
C PHE A 170 -11.87 0.56 2.16
N LEU A 171 -10.58 0.26 2.02
CA LEU A 171 -9.93 -0.96 2.49
C LEU A 171 -9.01 -0.57 3.65
N HIS A 172 -9.25 -1.12 4.84
CA HIS A 172 -8.49 -0.77 6.04
C HIS A 172 -7.64 -1.95 6.53
N LEU A 173 -6.32 -1.75 6.57
CA LEU A 173 -5.37 -2.67 7.15
C LEU A 173 -5.32 -2.51 8.67
N THR A 174 -5.31 -3.64 9.37
CA THR A 174 -5.30 -3.69 10.83
C THR A 174 -4.47 -4.88 11.32
N LEU A 175 -4.16 -4.93 12.61
CA LEU A 175 -3.47 -6.02 13.26
C LEU A 175 -4.41 -6.82 14.16
N VAL A 176 -4.34 -8.15 14.06
CA VAL A 176 -4.98 -9.11 14.98
C VAL A 176 -3.86 -9.85 15.70
N PRO A 177 -3.34 -9.32 16.82
CA PRO A 177 -2.19 -9.90 17.48
C PRO A 177 -2.57 -11.16 18.27
N TYR A 178 -1.65 -12.12 18.30
CA TYR A 178 -1.71 -13.27 19.21
C TYR A 178 -1.07 -12.91 20.55
N ILE A 179 -1.71 -13.28 21.66
CA ILE A 179 -1.17 -13.06 23.01
C ILE A 179 -0.76 -14.42 23.60
N PRO A 180 0.55 -14.75 23.66
CA PRO A 180 1.01 -16.07 24.10
C PRO A 180 0.55 -16.46 25.50
N SER A 181 0.53 -15.50 26.44
CA SER A 181 0.09 -15.72 27.81
C SER A 181 -1.41 -16.05 27.93
N ALA A 182 -2.22 -15.61 26.96
CA ALA A 182 -3.66 -15.86 26.92
C ALA A 182 -4.04 -17.00 25.95
N GLY A 183 -3.13 -17.43 25.09
CA GLY A 183 -3.37 -18.50 24.12
C GLY A 183 -4.36 -18.13 23.01
N GLU A 184 -4.64 -16.84 22.77
CA GLU A 184 -5.68 -16.41 21.82
C GLU A 184 -5.31 -15.17 21.00
N LEU A 185 -5.92 -15.08 19.81
CA LEU A 185 -5.92 -13.88 18.98
C LEU A 185 -6.84 -12.81 19.58
N LYS A 186 -6.40 -11.55 19.57
CA LYS A 186 -7.18 -10.43 20.11
C LYS A 186 -7.75 -9.58 18.98
N THR A 187 -9.08 -9.50 18.95
CA THR A 187 -9.84 -8.72 17.97
C THR A 187 -10.01 -7.25 18.33
N LYS A 188 -9.70 -6.85 19.57
CA LYS A 188 -9.94 -5.49 20.10
C LYS A 188 -9.12 -4.40 19.39
N PRO A 189 -7.82 -4.61 19.06
CA PRO A 189 -7.07 -3.60 18.31
C PRO A 189 -7.75 -3.23 16.99
N THR A 190 -8.26 -4.22 16.26
CA THR A 190 -9.04 -3.99 15.04
C THR A 190 -10.32 -3.19 15.29
N GLN A 191 -11.07 -3.53 16.34
CA GLN A 191 -12.29 -2.80 16.69
C GLN A 191 -12.02 -1.32 17.00
N HIS A 192 -10.95 -1.05 17.76
CA HIS A 192 -10.56 0.32 18.10
C HIS A 192 -10.04 1.08 16.87
N SER A 193 -9.27 0.42 16.01
CA SER A 193 -8.78 0.97 14.75
C SER A 193 -9.93 1.43 13.84
N VAL A 194 -10.95 0.57 13.67
CA VAL A 194 -12.15 0.92 12.90
C VAL A 194 -12.94 2.05 13.57
N LYS A 195 -13.04 2.06 14.90
CA LYS A 195 -13.68 3.16 15.63
C LYS A 195 -12.99 4.50 15.39
N GLU A 196 -11.66 4.53 15.36
CA GLU A 196 -10.89 5.74 15.08
C GLU A 196 -11.12 6.23 13.65
N LEU A 197 -11.14 5.32 12.68
CA LEU A 197 -11.47 5.62 11.29
C LEU A 197 -12.90 6.16 11.14
N LEU A 198 -13.85 5.61 11.88
CA LEU A 198 -15.22 6.12 11.96
C LEU A 198 -15.30 7.49 12.63
N GLY A 199 -14.41 7.79 13.58
CA GLY A 199 -14.31 9.09 14.25
C GLY A 199 -14.00 10.22 13.28
N VAL A 200 -13.28 9.94 12.19
CA VAL A 200 -13.05 10.88 11.08
C VAL A 200 -14.09 10.76 9.97
N GLY A 201 -15.19 10.03 10.18
CA GLY A 201 -16.30 9.91 9.23
C GLY A 201 -16.08 8.94 8.08
N ILE A 202 -15.14 7.99 8.20
CA ILE A 202 -14.86 6.96 7.20
C ILE A 202 -15.33 5.59 7.70
N GLN A 203 -16.27 4.96 6.99
CA GLN A 203 -16.63 3.56 7.21
C GLN A 203 -15.80 2.68 6.26
N PRO A 204 -14.99 1.73 6.75
CA PRO A 204 -14.35 0.75 5.88
C PRO A 204 -15.38 -0.25 5.35
N GLN A 205 -15.19 -0.68 4.11
CA GLN A 205 -16.00 -1.76 3.51
C GLN A 205 -15.29 -3.11 3.56
N ILE A 206 -13.96 -3.10 3.52
CA ILE A 206 -13.11 -4.29 3.61
C ILE A 206 -12.08 -4.08 4.72
N LEU A 207 -11.88 -5.10 5.54
CA LEU A 207 -10.81 -5.15 6.54
C LEU A 207 -9.78 -6.18 6.11
N LEU A 208 -8.52 -5.76 6.08
CA LEU A 208 -7.40 -6.66 5.82
C LEU A 208 -6.66 -6.88 7.15
N CYS A 209 -6.89 -8.04 7.76
CA CYS A 209 -6.51 -8.35 9.12
C CYS A 209 -5.15 -9.07 9.15
N ARG A 210 -4.07 -8.32 9.39
CA ARG A 210 -2.72 -8.88 9.54
C ARG A 210 -2.66 -9.79 10.75
N CYS A 211 -2.16 -11.00 10.57
CA CYS A 211 -2.02 -12.00 11.62
C CYS A 211 -0.93 -13.03 11.31
N ASP A 212 -0.35 -13.62 12.34
CA ASP A 212 0.71 -14.62 12.23
C ASP A 212 0.18 -16.06 12.11
N ARG A 213 -1.15 -16.24 12.20
CA ARG A 213 -1.83 -17.54 12.21
C ARG A 213 -3.29 -17.41 11.76
N PRO A 214 -3.95 -18.50 11.32
CA PRO A 214 -5.34 -18.47 10.88
C PRO A 214 -6.27 -17.86 11.93
N ILE A 215 -7.15 -16.95 11.48
CA ILE A 215 -8.17 -16.34 12.34
C ILE A 215 -9.32 -17.34 12.49
N PRO A 216 -9.65 -17.80 13.72
CA PRO A 216 -10.81 -18.66 13.92
C PRO A 216 -12.09 -17.99 13.46
N GLU A 217 -13.00 -18.77 12.87
CA GLU A 217 -14.26 -18.27 12.30
C GLU A 217 -15.09 -17.45 13.30
N ASN A 218 -15.10 -17.83 14.58
CA ASN A 218 -15.77 -17.07 15.62
C ASN A 218 -15.17 -15.67 15.84
N GLU A 219 -13.84 -15.53 15.80
CA GLU A 219 -13.18 -14.22 15.92
C GLU A 219 -13.36 -13.41 14.62
N ARG A 220 -13.37 -14.05 13.44
CA ARG A 220 -13.70 -13.38 12.16
C ARG A 220 -15.11 -12.79 12.18
N ARG A 221 -16.13 -13.57 12.58
CA ARG A 221 -17.52 -13.10 12.72
C ARG A 221 -17.67 -11.98 13.75
N LYS A 222 -16.91 -12.06 14.83
CA LYS A 222 -16.88 -11.04 15.88
C LYS A 222 -16.27 -9.74 15.37
N ILE A 223 -15.16 -9.77 14.64
CA ILE A 223 -14.62 -8.59 13.95
C ILE A 223 -15.69 -7.98 13.05
N ALA A 224 -16.31 -8.81 12.21
CA ALA A 224 -17.34 -8.38 11.27
C ALA A 224 -18.51 -7.66 11.99
N LEU A 225 -19.05 -8.29 13.03
CA LEU A 225 -20.13 -7.74 13.86
C LEU A 225 -19.75 -6.39 14.50
N PHE A 226 -18.59 -6.30 15.15
CA PHE A 226 -18.19 -5.08 15.86
C PHE A 226 -17.76 -3.94 14.92
N CYS A 227 -17.29 -4.27 13.73
CA CYS A 227 -16.85 -3.28 12.73
C CYS A 227 -17.93 -2.93 11.70
N ASN A 228 -19.13 -3.53 11.83
CA ASN A 228 -20.25 -3.35 10.91
C ASN A 228 -19.89 -3.64 9.44
N VAL A 229 -19.14 -4.72 9.22
CA VAL A 229 -18.79 -5.23 7.88
C VAL A 229 -19.28 -6.67 7.75
N ARG A 230 -19.31 -7.19 6.52
CA ARG A 230 -19.72 -8.57 6.28
C ARG A 230 -18.58 -9.53 6.65
N PRO A 231 -18.86 -10.75 7.14
CA PRO A 231 -17.82 -11.73 7.48
C PRO A 231 -16.83 -12.02 6.34
N GLU A 232 -17.33 -12.06 5.10
CA GLU A 232 -16.52 -12.26 3.90
C GLU A 232 -15.60 -11.06 3.64
N SER A 233 -15.98 -9.86 4.07
CA SER A 233 -15.16 -8.64 3.93
C SER A 233 -14.10 -8.48 5.03
N VAL A 234 -14.01 -9.43 5.98
CA VAL A 234 -12.90 -9.56 6.91
C VAL A 234 -11.90 -10.53 6.30
N ILE A 235 -10.88 -10.02 5.63
CA ILE A 235 -9.88 -10.79 4.89
C ILE A 235 -8.67 -11.06 5.78
N PRO A 236 -8.37 -12.33 6.13
CA PRO A 236 -7.13 -12.68 6.79
C PRO A 236 -5.92 -12.33 5.91
N ALA A 237 -4.95 -11.62 6.49
CA ALA A 237 -3.68 -11.31 5.83
C ALA A 237 -2.54 -11.99 6.58
N LEU A 238 -2.41 -13.29 6.37
CA LEU A 238 -1.41 -14.13 7.04
C LEU A 238 0.03 -13.74 6.68
N ASP A 239 0.94 -13.92 7.64
CA ASP A 239 2.36 -13.87 7.37
C ASP A 239 2.74 -14.84 6.25
N ALA A 240 3.40 -14.29 5.22
CA ALA A 240 3.80 -14.99 4.02
C ALA A 240 5.33 -15.17 4.03
N ARG A 241 5.82 -16.28 3.47
CA ARG A 241 7.26 -16.57 3.41
C ARG A 241 7.97 -15.69 2.39
N SER A 242 7.20 -15.19 1.43
CA SER A 242 7.65 -14.26 0.41
C SER A 242 6.53 -13.26 0.09
N ILE A 243 6.91 -12.03 -0.25
CA ILE A 243 5.95 -11.02 -0.72
C ILE A 243 5.20 -11.47 -1.98
N TYR A 244 5.77 -12.40 -2.76
CA TYR A 244 5.18 -12.95 -3.98
C TYR A 244 4.09 -14.00 -3.73
N GLU A 245 3.97 -14.51 -2.50
CA GLU A 245 2.85 -15.37 -2.09
C GLU A 245 1.60 -14.55 -1.76
N VAL A 246 1.75 -13.25 -1.47
CA VAL A 246 0.67 -12.39 -0.98
C VAL A 246 -0.49 -12.26 -1.98
N PRO A 247 -0.29 -12.05 -3.30
CA PRO A 247 -1.40 -12.03 -4.26
C PRO A 247 -2.22 -13.32 -4.24
N LEU A 248 -1.56 -14.49 -4.15
CA LEU A 248 -2.24 -15.79 -4.08
C LEU A 248 -3.04 -15.92 -2.78
N ALA A 249 -2.42 -15.63 -1.64
CA ALA A 249 -3.06 -15.72 -0.34
C ALA A 249 -4.30 -14.81 -0.24
N TYR A 250 -4.23 -13.59 -0.77
CA TYR A 250 -5.35 -12.64 -0.74
C TYR A 250 -6.47 -13.05 -1.71
N HIS A 251 -6.12 -13.64 -2.84
CA HIS A 251 -7.10 -14.20 -3.76
C HIS A 251 -7.83 -15.40 -3.16
N ASP A 252 -7.12 -16.30 -2.48
CA ASP A 252 -7.70 -17.44 -1.80
C ASP A 252 -8.72 -17.01 -0.73
N GLU A 253 -8.41 -15.96 0.03
CA GLU A 253 -9.34 -15.35 1.00
C GLU A 253 -10.43 -14.47 0.36
N GLY A 254 -10.37 -14.21 -0.94
CA GLY A 254 -11.42 -13.53 -1.72
C GLY A 254 -11.37 -12.00 -1.72
N LEU A 255 -10.21 -11.39 -1.48
CA LEU A 255 -10.05 -9.93 -1.45
C LEU A 255 -10.56 -9.26 -2.73
N ASP A 256 -10.10 -9.74 -3.88
CA ASP A 256 -10.45 -9.24 -5.20
C ASP A 256 -11.94 -9.43 -5.50
N ARG A 257 -12.52 -10.58 -5.10
CA ARG A 257 -13.97 -10.84 -5.20
C ARG A 257 -14.78 -9.83 -4.40
N GLU A 258 -14.34 -9.51 -3.19
CA GLU A 258 -15.00 -8.53 -2.33
C GLU A 258 -14.93 -7.10 -2.88
N VAL A 259 -13.82 -6.72 -3.50
CA VAL A 259 -13.66 -5.45 -4.21
C VAL A 259 -14.64 -5.36 -5.39
N LEU A 260 -14.67 -6.38 -6.25
CA LEU A 260 -15.59 -6.40 -7.40
C LEU A 260 -17.06 -6.36 -6.98
N ARG A 261 -17.41 -7.13 -5.95
CA ARG A 261 -18.76 -7.18 -5.41
C ARG A 261 -19.21 -5.84 -4.84
N HIS A 262 -18.34 -5.10 -4.13
CA HIS A 262 -18.65 -3.74 -3.67
C HIS A 262 -19.04 -2.82 -4.82
N PHE A 263 -18.30 -2.88 -5.92
CA PHE A 263 -18.57 -2.07 -7.11
C PHE A 263 -19.67 -2.64 -8.04
N ASN A 264 -20.38 -3.68 -7.61
CA ASN A 264 -21.38 -4.38 -8.41
C ASN A 264 -20.84 -4.82 -9.79
N LEU A 265 -19.58 -5.25 -9.83
CA LEU A 265 -18.92 -5.76 -11.02
C LEU A 265 -19.08 -7.28 -11.09
N SER A 266 -19.20 -7.78 -12.31
CA SER A 266 -19.31 -9.21 -12.53
C SER A 266 -18.03 -9.94 -12.17
N ILE A 267 -18.17 -11.03 -11.43
CA ILE A 267 -17.08 -11.95 -11.06
C ILE A 267 -17.11 -13.09 -12.08
N TYR A 268 -16.69 -12.82 -13.32
CA TYR A 268 -16.61 -13.85 -14.36
C TYR A 268 -15.24 -14.52 -14.31
N GLY A 269 -15.25 -15.84 -14.06
CA GLY A 269 -14.04 -16.66 -14.02
C GLY A 269 -13.10 -16.34 -12.84
N GLU A 270 -12.08 -17.18 -12.71
CA GLU A 270 -10.97 -16.93 -11.81
C GLU A 270 -9.86 -16.16 -12.53
N PRO A 271 -9.12 -15.28 -11.83
CA PRO A 271 -8.00 -14.56 -12.41
C PRO A 271 -6.89 -15.52 -12.80
N ASP A 272 -6.19 -15.22 -13.89
CA ASP A 272 -4.98 -15.96 -14.22
C ASP A 272 -3.83 -15.56 -13.28
N VAL A 273 -3.62 -16.39 -12.26
CA VAL A 273 -2.54 -16.22 -11.28
C VAL A 273 -1.35 -17.15 -11.54
N SER A 274 -1.29 -17.80 -12.71
CA SER A 274 -0.25 -18.77 -13.07
C SER A 274 1.17 -18.19 -12.96
N ARG A 275 1.33 -16.90 -13.33
CA ARG A 275 2.60 -16.17 -13.18
C ARG A 275 3.06 -16.15 -11.72
N TRP A 276 2.16 -15.83 -10.78
CA TRP A 276 2.49 -15.77 -9.36
C TRP A 276 2.79 -17.15 -8.79
N GLN A 277 2.02 -18.17 -9.19
CA GLN A 277 2.28 -19.57 -8.82
C GLN A 277 3.68 -20.01 -9.26
N ASN A 278 4.07 -19.71 -10.51
CA ASN A 278 5.40 -20.04 -11.02
C ASN A 278 6.51 -19.32 -10.25
N ILE A 279 6.34 -18.03 -9.94
CA ILE A 279 7.31 -17.26 -9.13
C ILE A 279 7.48 -17.91 -7.75
N VAL A 280 6.39 -18.24 -7.07
CA VAL A 280 6.44 -18.86 -5.73
C VAL A 280 7.11 -20.24 -5.79
N GLU A 281 6.81 -21.05 -6.79
CA GLU A 281 7.44 -22.35 -7.01
C GLU A 281 8.97 -22.22 -7.10
N ARG A 282 9.46 -21.32 -7.96
CA ARG A 282 10.91 -21.12 -8.15
C ARG A 282 11.62 -20.58 -6.90
N ILE A 283 10.94 -19.79 -6.08
CA ILE A 283 11.51 -19.27 -4.82
C ILE A 283 11.56 -20.35 -3.73
N THR A 284 10.55 -21.20 -3.69
CA THR A 284 10.40 -22.21 -2.64
C THR A 284 11.16 -23.50 -2.93
N ALA A 285 11.31 -23.87 -4.20
CA ALA A 285 12.03 -25.06 -4.66
C ALA A 285 13.01 -24.75 -5.81
N PRO A 286 14.06 -23.95 -5.57
CA PRO A 286 15.09 -23.67 -6.57
C PRO A 286 15.97 -24.90 -6.85
N GLU A 287 16.50 -25.02 -8.07
CA GLU A 287 17.39 -26.11 -8.50
C GLU A 287 18.83 -25.95 -8.00
N GLY A 288 19.22 -24.74 -7.62
CA GLY A 288 20.56 -24.43 -7.13
C GLY A 288 20.60 -23.19 -6.25
N GLU A 289 21.78 -22.89 -5.73
CA GLU A 289 22.06 -21.67 -4.96
C GLU A 289 23.34 -21.01 -5.49
N VAL A 290 23.34 -19.69 -5.57
CA VAL A 290 24.52 -18.87 -5.88
C VAL A 290 24.68 -17.80 -4.81
N THR A 291 25.91 -17.62 -4.34
CA THR A 291 26.26 -16.54 -3.42
C THR A 291 26.78 -15.35 -4.21
N ILE A 292 26.20 -14.18 -4.00
CA ILE A 292 26.62 -12.92 -4.62
C ILE A 292 27.05 -11.97 -3.51
N ALA A 293 28.32 -11.57 -3.53
CA ALA A 293 28.82 -10.53 -2.64
C ALA A 293 28.37 -9.15 -3.13
N VAL A 294 27.78 -8.36 -2.24
CA VAL A 294 27.39 -6.96 -2.50
C VAL A 294 28.18 -6.07 -1.55
N VAL A 295 29.00 -5.20 -2.14
CA VAL A 295 29.80 -4.22 -1.37
C VAL A 295 28.97 -2.95 -1.22
N GLY A 296 28.60 -2.61 0.02
CA GLY A 296 27.73 -1.47 0.31
C GLY A 296 28.21 -0.69 1.52
N LYS A 297 27.87 0.60 1.56
CA LYS A 297 28.17 1.50 2.69
C LYS A 297 27.18 1.37 3.85
N TYR A 298 25.97 0.89 3.55
CA TYR A 298 24.81 0.91 4.44
C TYR A 298 24.33 -0.52 4.78
N THR A 299 25.25 -1.43 5.13
CA THR A 299 24.95 -2.87 5.30
C THR A 299 24.02 -3.18 6.48
N GLY A 300 23.88 -2.26 7.44
CA GLY A 300 23.01 -2.41 8.61
C GLY A 300 21.52 -2.25 8.36
N LEU A 301 21.11 -1.72 7.20
CA LEU A 301 19.70 -1.58 6.81
C LEU A 301 19.50 -2.03 5.35
N LEU A 302 18.97 -3.22 5.17
CA LEU A 302 18.79 -3.83 3.84
C LEU A 302 17.77 -3.09 2.96
N ASP A 303 16.85 -2.33 3.56
CA ASP A 303 15.87 -1.53 2.83
C ASP A 303 16.51 -0.36 2.06
N ALA A 304 17.74 0.05 2.42
CA ALA A 304 18.52 1.02 1.65
C ALA A 304 18.93 0.50 0.27
N TYR A 305 18.80 -0.80 0.01
CA TYR A 305 19.13 -1.47 -1.25
C TYR A 305 17.99 -2.35 -1.74
N LYS A 306 16.74 -1.99 -1.44
CA LYS A 306 15.58 -2.83 -1.69
C LYS A 306 15.46 -3.21 -3.18
N SER A 307 15.55 -2.27 -4.10
CA SER A 307 15.47 -2.52 -5.54
C SER A 307 16.63 -3.36 -6.06
N LEU A 308 17.84 -3.19 -5.53
CA LEU A 308 18.99 -4.04 -5.87
C LEU A 308 18.73 -5.49 -5.43
N ASN A 309 18.24 -5.68 -4.20
CA ASN A 309 17.92 -7.00 -3.66
C ASN A 309 16.85 -7.70 -4.48
N GLU A 310 15.78 -6.98 -4.83
CA GLU A 310 14.70 -7.53 -5.66
C GLU A 310 15.19 -7.85 -7.08
N ALA A 311 16.02 -7.00 -7.70
CA ALA A 311 16.57 -7.27 -9.03
C ALA A 311 17.43 -8.55 -9.06
N LEU A 312 18.29 -8.74 -8.05
CA LEU A 312 19.09 -9.96 -7.92
C LEU A 312 18.21 -11.18 -7.64
N ALA A 313 17.19 -11.05 -6.78
CA ALA A 313 16.23 -12.11 -6.54
C ALA A 313 15.46 -12.48 -7.82
N HIS A 314 15.04 -11.50 -8.63
CA HIS A 314 14.37 -11.73 -9.93
C HIS A 314 15.29 -12.43 -10.93
N GLY A 315 16.58 -12.07 -10.96
CA GLY A 315 17.59 -12.79 -11.71
C GLY A 315 17.68 -14.27 -11.29
N GLY A 316 17.66 -14.53 -9.98
CA GLY A 316 17.58 -15.88 -9.43
C GLY A 316 16.34 -16.64 -9.87
N ILE A 317 15.16 -16.02 -9.74
CA ILE A 317 13.87 -16.58 -10.16
C ILE A 317 13.90 -16.95 -11.65
N ALA A 318 14.41 -16.07 -12.52
CA ALA A 318 14.50 -16.34 -13.95
C ALA A 318 15.35 -17.58 -14.27
N ASN A 319 16.38 -17.85 -13.47
CA ASN A 319 17.32 -18.97 -13.61
C ASN A 319 17.04 -20.16 -12.68
N ASN A 320 15.86 -20.20 -12.04
CA ASN A 320 15.49 -21.22 -11.04
C ASN A 320 16.56 -21.46 -9.96
N THR A 321 17.26 -20.40 -9.54
CA THR A 321 18.41 -20.45 -8.63
C THR A 321 18.20 -19.50 -7.46
N ARG A 322 18.44 -19.96 -6.23
CA ARG A 322 18.41 -19.12 -5.03
C ARG A 322 19.61 -18.17 -5.04
N VAL A 323 19.36 -16.87 -4.97
CA VAL A 323 20.43 -15.89 -4.76
C VAL A 323 20.59 -15.64 -3.27
N LYS A 324 21.77 -15.95 -2.73
CA LYS A 324 22.18 -15.61 -1.37
C LYS A 324 23.07 -14.38 -1.42
N LEU A 325 22.63 -13.30 -0.80
CA LEU A 325 23.41 -12.05 -0.74
C LEU A 325 24.38 -12.11 0.44
N ASP A 326 25.65 -11.88 0.15
CA ASP A 326 26.71 -11.70 1.14
C ASP A 326 27.08 -10.22 1.21
N TRP A 327 26.68 -9.55 2.28
CA TRP A 327 26.86 -8.11 2.43
C TRP A 327 28.23 -7.79 2.99
N VAL A 328 29.01 -7.06 2.21
CA VAL A 328 30.37 -6.65 2.56
C VAL A 328 30.35 -5.15 2.83
N ASP A 329 30.74 -4.76 4.04
CA ASP A 329 30.87 -3.34 4.39
C ASP A 329 32.02 -2.72 3.57
N SER A 330 31.72 -1.66 2.81
CA SER A 330 32.72 -0.97 1.99
C SER A 330 33.87 -0.40 2.82
N ALA A 331 33.65 -0.08 4.10
CA ALA A 331 34.66 0.51 4.98
C ALA A 331 35.85 -0.42 5.27
N ILE A 332 35.73 -1.74 4.99
CA ILE A 332 36.87 -2.66 5.14
C ILE A 332 37.95 -2.46 4.07
N PHE A 333 37.63 -1.71 3.00
CA PHE A 333 38.53 -1.40 1.89
C PHE A 333 39.13 0.02 1.96
N GLU A 334 38.80 0.79 3.02
CA GLU A 334 39.34 2.13 3.32
C GLU A 334 40.44 2.06 4.39
#